data_AF-A0A3N9Y808-F1
#
_entry.id   AF-A0A3N9Y808-F1
#
_cell.length_a   1.000
_cell.length_b   1.000
_cell.length_c   1.000
_cell.angle_alpha   90.00
_cell.angle_beta   90.00
_cell.angle_gamma   90.00
#
_symmetry.space_group_name_H-M   'P 1'
#
loop_
_entity.id
_entity.type
_entity.pdbx_description
1 polymer ?
#
loop_
_entity_poly.entity_id
_entity_poly.type
_entity_poly.pdbx_seq_one_letter_code
_entity_poly.pdbx_strand_id
1 'polypeptide(L)'
;YGIVSCYNSLPLGGGSTLVRLNLKAVAERSTSVDDFFSRTLPHYCRQQIAIINSRCEFLYEKSHFFENSFLVQEGLIEPERVAPMFGMYGLAEAVNLLCENAGLTARYGKNDTANELGYRISAQLADFVENTPVKYGWKQRALLHAQSGISSDIGT
;
A
#
# COMPACT_ATOMS: atom_id res chain seq x y z
N TYR A 1 18.40 6.72 -2.49
CA TYR A 1 17.24 6.61 -1.60
C TYR A 1 17.75 6.29 -0.21
N GLY A 2 16.96 6.55 0.83
CA GLY A 2 17.23 6.12 2.21
C GLY A 2 16.15 5.17 2.68
N ILE A 3 16.47 4.31 3.65
CA ILE A 3 15.51 3.48 4.35
C ILE A 3 15.18 4.18 5.67
N VAL A 4 13.90 4.48 5.90
CA VAL A 4 13.45 5.16 7.12
C VAL A 4 12.30 4.40 7.78
N SER A 5 12.24 4.48 9.11
CA SER A 5 11.18 3.84 9.91
C SER A 5 11.05 2.33 9.61
N CYS A 6 9.86 1.82 9.33
CA CYS A 6 9.54 0.41 9.08
C CYS A 6 9.92 -0.04 7.65
N TYR A 7 11.14 0.26 7.19
CA TYR A 7 11.64 -0.09 5.86
C TYR A 7 11.05 0.71 4.69
N ASN A 8 10.72 1.98 4.91
CA ASN A 8 10.25 2.87 3.84
C ASN A 8 11.43 3.30 2.97
N SER A 9 11.44 2.90 1.71
CA SER A 9 12.46 3.34 0.74
C SER A 9 12.01 4.64 0.09
N LEU A 10 12.61 5.77 0.50
CA LEU A 10 12.25 7.11 0.02
C LEU A 10 13.44 7.81 -0.65
N PRO A 11 13.22 8.68 -1.64
CA PRO A 11 14.28 9.54 -2.17
C PRO A 11 14.86 10.42 -1.04
N LEU A 12 16.15 10.76 -1.13
CA LEU A 12 16.78 11.68 -0.19
C LEU A 12 16.16 13.07 -0.36
N GLY A 13 15.89 13.75 0.76
CA GLY A 13 15.09 14.98 0.77
C GLY A 13 13.60 14.75 0.53
N GLY A 14 13.13 13.50 0.54
CA GLY A 14 11.72 13.17 0.37
C GLY A 14 10.92 13.16 1.69
N GLY A 15 9.60 13.19 1.55
CA GLY A 15 8.63 12.89 2.60
C GLY A 15 7.60 11.88 2.09
N SER A 16 6.67 11.46 2.94
CA SER A 16 5.61 10.54 2.54
C SER A 16 4.33 10.73 3.36
N THR A 17 3.20 10.37 2.75
CA THR A 17 1.97 10.01 3.44
C THR A 17 1.70 8.52 3.21
N LEU A 18 1.24 7.81 4.24
CA LEU A 18 0.97 6.37 4.17
C LEU A 18 -0.50 6.09 4.44
N VAL A 19 -1.15 5.44 3.48
CA VAL A 19 -2.49 4.84 3.61
C VAL A 19 -2.33 3.33 3.49
N ARG A 20 -3.14 2.52 4.18
CA ARG A 20 -2.97 1.07 4.26
C ARG A 20 -4.22 0.31 3.85
N LEU A 21 -4.05 -0.66 2.96
CA LEU A 21 -5.05 -1.66 2.63
C LEU A 21 -4.99 -2.82 3.60
N ASN A 22 -6.14 -3.19 4.16
CA ASN A 22 -6.29 -4.44 4.90
C ASN A 22 -6.68 -5.56 3.92
N LEU A 23 -5.74 -6.43 3.57
CA LEU A 23 -6.02 -7.50 2.60
C LEU A 23 -6.97 -8.57 3.15
N LYS A 24 -6.93 -8.85 4.47
CA LYS A 24 -7.88 -9.76 5.12
C LYS A 24 -9.31 -9.25 4.93
N ALA A 25 -9.54 -7.96 5.21
CA ALA A 25 -10.85 -7.33 5.06
C ALA A 25 -11.34 -7.32 3.59
N VAL A 26 -10.42 -7.22 2.62
CA VAL A 26 -10.75 -7.35 1.19
C VAL A 26 -11.15 -8.79 0.86
N ALA A 27 -10.42 -9.78 1.40
CA ALA A 27 -10.74 -11.20 1.24
C ALA A 27 -12.08 -11.58 1.86
N GLU A 28 -12.42 -11.08 3.06
CA GLU A 28 -13.72 -11.28 3.72
C GLU A 28 -14.91 -10.77 2.90
N ARG A 29 -14.68 -9.78 2.03
CA ARG A 29 -15.70 -9.18 1.15
C ARG A 29 -15.75 -9.83 -0.23
N SER A 30 -14.91 -10.83 -0.48
CA SER A 30 -14.82 -11.53 -1.75
C SER A 30 -15.58 -12.85 -1.69
N THR A 31 -16.32 -13.18 -2.73
CA THR A 31 -17.11 -14.42 -2.78
C THR A 31 -16.31 -15.62 -3.28
N SER A 32 -15.18 -15.37 -3.96
CA SER A 32 -14.25 -16.38 -4.45
C SER A 32 -12.88 -15.75 -4.70
N VAL A 33 -11.88 -16.59 -5.00
CA VAL A 33 -10.55 -16.13 -5.45
C VAL A 33 -10.65 -15.27 -6.71
N ASP A 34 -11.51 -15.66 -7.67
CA ASP A 34 -11.69 -14.90 -8.89
C ASP A 34 -12.38 -13.56 -8.64
N ASP A 35 -13.37 -13.51 -7.76
CA ASP A 35 -14.04 -12.28 -7.35
C ASP A 35 -13.08 -11.32 -6.63
N PHE A 36 -12.19 -11.86 -5.78
CA PHE A 36 -11.14 -11.10 -5.12
C PHE A 36 -10.27 -10.38 -6.14
N PHE A 37 -9.74 -11.09 -7.13
CA PHE A 37 -8.80 -10.52 -8.11
C PHE A 37 -9.46 -9.64 -9.18
N SER A 38 -10.64 -10.04 -9.67
CA SER A 38 -11.30 -9.33 -10.78
C SER A 38 -12.08 -8.10 -10.34
N ARG A 39 -12.57 -8.07 -9.09
CA ARG A 39 -13.50 -7.04 -8.62
C ARG A 39 -13.09 -6.39 -7.31
N THR A 40 -12.97 -7.17 -6.24
CA THR A 40 -12.91 -6.64 -4.87
C THR A 40 -11.58 -5.95 -4.58
N LEU A 41 -10.45 -6.58 -4.87
CA LEU A 41 -9.12 -5.97 -4.72
C LEU A 41 -8.96 -4.72 -5.60
N PRO A 42 -9.23 -4.75 -6.93
CA PRO A 42 -9.15 -3.56 -7.77
C PRO A 42 -10.02 -2.39 -7.27
N HIS A 43 -11.21 -2.68 -6.75
CA HIS A 43 -12.09 -1.65 -6.19
C HIS A 43 -11.42 -0.91 -5.03
N TYR A 44 -10.91 -1.64 -4.04
CA TYR A 44 -10.28 -1.01 -2.88
C TYR A 44 -8.93 -0.36 -3.20
N CYS A 45 -8.19 -0.87 -4.18
CA CYS A 45 -6.99 -0.20 -4.68
C CYS A 45 -7.31 1.20 -5.24
N ARG A 46 -8.40 1.35 -6.01
CA ARG A 46 -8.86 2.67 -6.49
C ARG A 46 -9.27 3.59 -5.35
N GLN A 47 -9.96 3.08 -4.33
CA GLN A 47 -10.33 3.87 -3.15
C GLN A 47 -9.08 4.40 -2.41
N GLN A 48 -8.06 3.55 -2.27
CA GLN A 48 -6.82 3.97 -1.63
C GLN A 48 -6.05 5.04 -2.43
N ILE A 49 -6.04 4.95 -3.76
CA ILE A 49 -5.48 6.01 -4.62
C ILE A 49 -6.26 7.32 -4.45
N ALA A 50 -7.59 7.26 -4.37
CA ALA A 50 -8.41 8.45 -4.12
C ALA A 50 -8.05 9.11 -2.77
N ILE A 51 -7.85 8.31 -1.72
CA ILE A 51 -7.40 8.82 -0.41
C ILE A 51 -5.99 9.41 -0.49
N ILE A 52 -5.05 8.74 -1.18
CA ILE A 52 -3.68 9.24 -1.38
C ILE A 52 -3.73 10.60 -2.09
N ASN A 53 -4.46 10.71 -3.20
CA ASN A 53 -4.59 11.96 -3.94
C ASN A 53 -5.21 13.06 -3.07
N SER A 54 -6.26 12.75 -2.31
CA SER A 54 -6.89 13.73 -1.40
C SER A 54 -5.93 14.23 -0.31
N ARG A 55 -5.16 13.33 0.30
CA ARG A 55 -4.15 13.70 1.31
C ARG A 55 -3.03 14.54 0.72
N CYS A 56 -2.53 14.16 -0.45
CA CYS A 56 -1.49 14.93 -1.11
C CYS A 56 -2.01 16.29 -1.57
N GLU A 57 -3.18 16.37 -2.18
CA GLU A 57 -3.78 17.65 -2.57
C GLU A 57 -3.93 18.60 -1.37
N PHE A 58 -4.39 18.09 -0.22
CA PHE A 58 -4.40 18.89 1.00
C PHE A 58 -2.99 19.36 1.41
N LEU A 59 -2.00 18.46 1.38
CA LEU A 59 -0.63 18.79 1.76
C LEU A 59 -0.01 19.85 0.84
N TYR A 60 -0.21 19.74 -0.48
CA TYR A 60 0.38 20.63 -1.49
C TYR A 60 -0.38 21.94 -1.67
N GLU A 61 -1.71 21.93 -1.59
CA GLU A 61 -2.52 23.09 -2.00
C GLU A 61 -3.19 23.81 -0.83
N LYS A 62 -3.38 23.16 0.32
CA LYS A 62 -4.24 23.69 1.41
C LYS A 62 -3.53 23.85 2.75
N SER A 63 -2.52 23.04 3.02
CA SER A 63 -1.83 23.05 4.32
C SER A 63 -0.80 24.17 4.46
N HIS A 64 -0.37 24.76 3.33
CA HIS A 64 0.77 25.68 3.24
C HIS A 64 2.09 25.12 3.84
N PHE A 65 2.19 23.80 3.98
CA PHE A 65 3.37 23.14 4.57
C PHE A 65 4.63 23.44 3.77
N PHE A 66 4.59 23.27 2.45
CA PHE A 66 5.78 23.47 1.61
C PHE A 66 6.18 24.93 1.45
N GLU A 67 5.27 25.87 1.71
CA GLU A 67 5.53 27.31 1.65
C GLU A 67 6.20 27.81 2.94
N ASN A 68 5.78 27.29 4.10
CA ASN A 68 6.11 27.87 5.40
C ASN A 68 7.03 27.00 6.28
N SER A 69 7.29 25.75 5.91
CA SER A 69 8.09 24.84 6.74
C SER A 69 9.58 25.14 6.66
N PHE A 70 10.23 25.29 7.82
CA PHE A 70 11.69 25.41 7.90
C PHE A 70 12.40 24.21 7.26
N LEU A 71 11.78 23.02 7.27
CA LEU A 71 12.31 21.82 6.63
C LEU A 71 12.50 22.01 5.12
N VAL A 72 11.64 22.81 4.48
CA VAL A 72 11.77 23.13 3.06
C VAL A 72 12.74 24.29 2.87
N GLN A 73 12.64 25.34 3.70
CA GLN A 73 13.52 26.52 3.62
C GLN A 73 15.00 26.16 3.82
N GLU A 74 15.30 25.21 4.70
CA GLU A 74 16.66 24.70 4.96
C GLU A 74 17.08 23.57 4.01
N GLY A 75 16.24 23.17 3.06
CA GLY A 75 16.57 22.15 2.06
C GLY A 75 16.60 20.71 2.60
N LEU A 76 15.99 20.45 3.75
CA LEU A 76 15.85 19.10 4.33
C LEU A 76 14.75 18.29 3.63
N ILE A 77 13.73 18.96 3.07
CA ILE A 77 12.67 18.38 2.26
C ILE A 77 12.56 19.13 0.93
N GLU A 78 12.54 18.39 -0.17
CA GLU A 78 12.25 18.85 -1.52
C GLU A 78 10.82 18.39 -1.90
N PRO A 79 9.87 19.32 -2.12
CA PRO A 79 8.48 18.98 -2.43
C PRO A 79 8.33 18.01 -3.62
N GLU A 80 9.19 18.12 -4.62
CA GLU A 80 9.20 17.28 -5.84
C GLU A 80 9.63 15.84 -5.56
N ARG A 81 10.24 15.59 -4.40
CA ARG A 81 10.73 14.26 -3.96
C ARG A 81 9.80 13.59 -2.96
N VAL A 82 8.71 14.22 -2.55
CA VAL A 82 7.73 13.54 -1.70
C VAL A 82 7.08 12.41 -2.48
N ALA A 83 7.06 11.21 -1.90
CA ALA A 83 6.53 10.02 -2.54
C ALA A 83 5.46 9.41 -1.63
N PRO A 84 4.16 9.50 -1.99
CA PRO A 84 3.11 8.87 -1.20
C PRO A 84 3.28 7.36 -1.23
N MET A 85 2.91 6.70 -0.15
CA MET A 85 3.02 5.26 -0.02
C MET A 85 1.66 4.57 -0.07
N PHE A 86 1.57 3.61 -0.98
CA PHE A 86 0.48 2.64 -1.07
C PHE A 86 0.81 1.47 -0.14
N GLY A 87 0.34 1.54 1.10
CA GLY A 87 0.55 0.51 2.11
C GLY A 87 -0.40 -0.67 1.97
N MET A 88 0.05 -1.87 2.34
CA MET A 88 -0.78 -3.06 2.55
C MET A 88 -0.35 -3.80 3.82
N TYR A 89 -1.29 -4.54 4.42
CA TYR A 89 -1.05 -5.50 5.50
C TYR A 89 -2.06 -6.65 5.41
N GLY A 90 -1.83 -7.72 6.18
CA GLY A 90 -2.76 -8.85 6.27
C GLY A 90 -2.66 -9.85 5.11
N LEU A 91 -1.48 -9.99 4.47
CA LEU A 91 -1.32 -10.85 3.29
C LEU A 91 -1.51 -12.34 3.64
N ALA A 92 -0.91 -12.81 4.73
CA ALA A 92 -1.01 -14.20 5.14
C ALA A 92 -2.46 -14.57 5.50
N GLU A 93 -3.15 -13.68 6.20
CA GLU A 93 -4.55 -13.80 6.60
C GLU A 93 -5.46 -13.82 5.36
N ALA A 94 -5.24 -12.93 4.40
CA ALA A 94 -5.98 -12.91 3.15
C ALA A 94 -5.80 -14.21 2.36
N VAL A 95 -4.56 -14.68 2.20
CA VAL A 95 -4.25 -15.93 1.50
C VAL A 95 -4.94 -17.11 2.17
N ASN A 96 -4.83 -17.22 3.49
CA ASN A 96 -5.43 -18.31 4.25
C ASN A 96 -6.96 -18.31 4.10
N LEU A 97 -7.60 -17.14 4.22
CA LEU A 97 -9.05 -17.00 4.08
C LEU A 97 -9.53 -17.36 2.66
N LEU A 98 -8.79 -16.93 1.63
CA LEU A 98 -9.11 -17.25 0.24
C LEU A 98 -8.94 -18.76 -0.04
N CYS A 99 -7.94 -19.41 0.55
CA CYS A 99 -7.78 -20.86 0.46
C CYS A 99 -8.95 -21.58 1.13
N GLU A 100 -9.35 -21.15 2.34
CA GLU A 100 -10.48 -21.73 3.08
C GLU A 100 -11.80 -21.58 2.31
N ASN A 101 -12.07 -20.41 1.75
CA ASN A 101 -13.26 -20.15 0.93
C ASN A 101 -13.28 -21.01 -0.35
N ALA A 102 -12.12 -21.41 -0.85
CA ALA A 102 -11.98 -22.34 -1.98
C ALA A 102 -12.02 -23.83 -1.56
N GLY A 103 -12.24 -24.13 -0.27
CA GLY A 103 -12.24 -25.50 0.27
C GLY A 103 -10.85 -26.13 0.38
N LEU A 104 -9.79 -25.33 0.34
CA LEU A 104 -8.40 -25.78 0.44
C LEU A 104 -7.90 -25.70 1.89
N THR A 105 -7.18 -26.72 2.34
CA THR A 105 -6.49 -26.73 3.65
C THR A 105 -5.09 -26.10 3.59
N ALA A 106 -4.75 -25.47 2.47
CA ALA A 106 -3.46 -24.80 2.25
C ALA A 106 -3.27 -23.59 3.20
N ARG A 107 -2.01 -23.32 3.54
CA ARG A 107 -1.61 -22.23 4.44
C ARG A 107 -0.40 -21.49 3.92
N TYR A 108 -0.45 -20.16 3.98
CA TYR A 108 0.66 -19.29 3.63
C TYR A 108 1.91 -19.63 4.46
N GLY A 109 3.08 -19.65 3.81
CA GLY A 109 4.36 -20.02 4.40
C GLY A 109 4.58 -21.52 4.61
N LYS A 110 3.59 -22.37 4.31
CA LYS A 110 3.67 -23.84 4.50
C LYS A 110 3.26 -24.67 3.29
N ASN A 111 2.64 -24.05 2.28
CA ASN A 111 2.11 -24.74 1.11
C ASN A 111 2.34 -23.92 -0.15
N ASP A 112 2.81 -24.57 -1.22
CA ASP A 112 3.18 -23.91 -2.47
C ASP A 112 2.00 -23.22 -3.15
N THR A 113 0.81 -23.83 -3.16
CA THR A 113 -0.40 -23.21 -3.72
C THR A 113 -0.78 -21.93 -2.97
N ALA A 114 -0.70 -21.94 -1.64
CA ALA A 114 -0.96 -20.74 -0.85
C ALA A 114 0.12 -19.67 -1.05
N ASN A 115 1.39 -20.06 -1.17
CA ASN A 115 2.49 -19.13 -1.44
C ASN A 115 2.33 -18.47 -2.82
N GLU A 116 1.97 -19.25 -3.85
CA GLU A 116 1.68 -18.75 -5.19
C GLU A 116 0.52 -17.76 -5.19
N LEU A 117 -0.53 -18.04 -4.41
CA LEU A 117 -1.61 -17.08 -4.21
C LEU A 117 -1.11 -15.77 -3.60
N GLY A 118 -0.22 -15.85 -2.60
CA GLY A 118 0.43 -14.68 -2.01
C GLY A 118 1.23 -13.87 -3.04
N TYR A 119 2.05 -14.54 -3.86
CA TYR A 119 2.79 -13.89 -4.95
C TYR A 119 1.87 -13.21 -5.95
N ARG A 120 0.77 -13.86 -6.34
CA ARG A 120 -0.23 -13.29 -7.25
C ARG A 120 -0.85 -12.00 -6.70
N ILE A 121 -1.17 -11.95 -5.40
CA ILE A 121 -1.67 -10.74 -4.73
C ILE A 121 -0.63 -9.63 -4.78
N SER A 122 0.62 -9.93 -4.39
CA SER A 122 1.71 -8.95 -4.41
C SER A 122 2.00 -8.42 -5.81
N ALA A 123 1.99 -9.29 -6.82
CA ALA A 123 2.21 -8.91 -8.22
C ALA A 123 1.11 -7.99 -8.75
N GLN A 124 -0.16 -8.30 -8.49
CA GLN A 124 -1.28 -7.45 -8.92
C GLN A 124 -1.27 -6.08 -8.22
N LEU A 125 -0.90 -6.02 -6.94
CA LEU A 125 -0.71 -4.75 -6.24
C LEU A 125 0.43 -3.93 -6.82
N ALA A 126 1.57 -4.57 -7.11
CA ALA A 126 2.71 -3.91 -7.72
C ALA A 126 2.37 -3.34 -9.11
N ASP A 127 1.75 -4.14 -9.96
CA ASP A 127 1.30 -3.74 -11.30
C ASP A 127 0.28 -2.59 -11.23
N PHE A 128 -0.70 -2.68 -10.33
CA PHE A 128 -1.68 -1.61 -10.14
C PHE A 128 -1.02 -0.29 -9.72
N VAL A 129 -0.12 -0.33 -8.73
CA VAL A 129 0.55 0.88 -8.21
C VAL A 129 1.50 1.48 -9.25
N GLU A 130 2.20 0.64 -10.02
CA GLU A 130 3.07 1.07 -11.10
C GLU A 130 2.32 1.78 -12.22
N ASN A 131 1.15 1.28 -12.59
CA ASN A 131 0.35 1.78 -13.70
C ASN A 131 -0.72 2.81 -13.31
N THR A 132 -0.82 3.18 -12.03
CA THR A 132 -1.78 4.20 -11.56
C THR A 132 -1.06 5.45 -11.10
N PRO A 133 -0.94 6.48 -11.95
CA PRO A 133 -0.29 7.73 -11.56
C PRO A 133 -1.08 8.47 -10.48
N VAL A 134 -0.36 9.20 -9.63
CA VAL A 134 -0.91 10.11 -8.62
C VAL A 134 -0.65 11.56 -9.03
N LYS A 135 -1.54 12.47 -8.62
CA LYS A 135 -1.43 13.91 -8.94
C LYS A 135 -0.13 14.52 -8.39
N TYR A 136 0.21 14.13 -7.16
CA TYR A 136 1.39 14.58 -6.44
C TYR A 136 2.16 13.37 -5.91
N GLY A 137 3.41 13.24 -6.35
CA GLY A 137 4.31 12.18 -5.96
C GLY A 137 5.56 12.21 -6.83
N TRP A 138 6.69 11.82 -6.26
CA TRP A 138 7.94 11.71 -7.00
C TRP A 138 7.75 10.80 -8.21
N LYS A 139 8.08 11.32 -9.41
CA LYS A 139 7.81 10.68 -10.71
C LYS A 139 6.34 10.35 -10.97
N GLN A 140 5.41 11.11 -10.37
CA GLN A 140 3.96 10.92 -10.44
C GLN A 140 3.50 9.53 -9.95
N ARG A 141 4.26 8.92 -9.04
CA ARG A 141 4.01 7.56 -8.56
C ARG A 141 3.82 7.52 -7.06
N ALA A 142 2.94 6.60 -6.64
CA ALA A 142 2.96 6.07 -5.29
C ALA A 142 3.98 4.91 -5.21
N LEU A 143 4.48 4.65 -4.00
CA LEU A 143 5.38 3.53 -3.73
C LEU A 143 4.64 2.44 -2.96
N LEU A 144 4.66 1.21 -3.47
CA LEU A 144 4.09 0.05 -2.78
C LEU A 144 4.91 -0.22 -1.50
N HIS A 145 4.20 -0.41 -0.39
CA HIS A 145 4.80 -0.69 0.90
C HIS A 145 4.08 -1.83 1.60
N ALA A 146 4.80 -2.91 1.86
CA ALA A 146 4.33 -3.96 2.75
C ALA A 146 4.65 -3.59 4.18
N GLN A 147 3.62 -3.37 4.99
CA GLN A 147 3.82 -3.15 6.41
C GLN A 147 4.06 -4.49 7.10
N SER A 148 5.19 -4.60 7.80
CA SER A 148 5.41 -5.68 8.77
C SER A 148 4.41 -5.57 9.90
N GLY A 149 3.85 -6.70 10.33
CA GLY A 149 3.11 -6.77 11.59
C GLY A 149 3.97 -6.24 12.74
N ILE A 150 3.36 -5.52 13.66
CA ILE A 150 4.02 -5.08 14.90
C ILE A 150 3.85 -6.23 15.90
N SER A 151 4.85 -6.47 16.75
CA SER A 151 4.81 -7.55 17.76
C SER A 151 3.61 -7.46 18.74
N SER A 152 2.88 -6.34 18.74
CA SER A 152 1.67 -6.11 19.52
C SER A 152 0.36 -6.33 18.74
N ASP A 153 0.40 -6.76 17.48
CA ASP A 153 -0.80 -7.08 16.71
C ASP A 153 -1.42 -8.39 17.24
N ILE A 154 -2.22 -8.28 18.30
CA ILE A 154 -3.00 -9.38 18.89
C ILE A 154 -4.44 -9.27 18.37
N GLY A 155 -4.94 -10.30 17.68
CA GLY A 155 -6.36 -10.43 17.32
C GLY A 155 -6.80 -9.76 16.00
N THR A 156 -5.90 -9.64 15.01
CA THR A 156 -6.21 -9.08 13.68
C THR A 156 -6.72 -10.08 12.66
#